data_AF-A0A6S6UIV4-F1
#
_entry.id   AF-A0A6S6UIV4-F1
#
_cell.length_a   1.000
_cell.length_b   1.000
_cell.length_c   1.000
_cell.angle_alpha   90.00
_cell.angle_beta   90.00
_cell.angle_gamma   90.00
#
_symmetry.space_group_name_H-M   'P 1'
#
loop_
_entity.id
_entity.type
_entity.pdbx_description
1 polymer ?
#
loop_
_entity_poly.entity_id
_entity_poly.type
_entity_poly.pdbx_seq_one_letter_code
_entity_poly.pdbx_strand_id
1 'polypeptide(L)'
;MKMKQNFSYFFILCFFLSLSFSSYSQNNPRKERKIRKNQRYKKSILDNLPTFFVDDSSLPSYLKKIYKRDAARMSIRLLNNELRVSKQTIQIPEELVQAIYNAMVAVRTSNYGSVDTVANQYYVRTFPVPNVEKIVLVAEHDAPWLAPLKQRKDTTGNSQINSIIREHNLIISKLVHLDEERVALVLQSRQPINVPALMMRFFISQGIGSIEEVLPYGDGNDIHIQRTKTGWDLVYSLKFGNCSFQCQKYRNWSYSIEEDGSVGYNGSSGHTVPPWISRGHEGKTYPDVLTKGR
;
A
#
# COMPACT_ATOMS: atom_id res chain seq x y z
N MET A 1 -68.93 23.14 12.33
CA MET A 1 -70.02 23.90 12.97
C MET A 1 -70.34 23.24 14.31
N LYS A 2 -70.37 24.01 15.41
CA LYS A 2 -70.43 23.62 16.86
C LYS A 2 -69.09 23.02 17.37
N MET A 3 -68.26 23.64 18.22
CA MET A 3 -68.38 24.54 19.38
C MET A 3 -68.94 23.86 20.64
N LYS A 4 -68.08 23.68 21.67
CA LYS A 4 -68.26 23.97 23.12
C LYS A 4 -67.27 23.12 23.96
N GLN A 5 -66.32 23.76 24.66
CA GLN A 5 -66.38 24.23 26.08
C GLN A 5 -66.12 23.05 27.07
N ASN A 6 -65.33 23.12 28.15
CA ASN A 6 -65.01 24.25 29.05
C ASN A 6 -64.06 23.80 30.21
N PHE A 7 -63.48 24.79 30.92
CA PHE A 7 -63.04 24.83 32.36
C PHE A 7 -61.79 24.01 32.78
N SER A 8 -60.88 24.43 33.68
CA SER A 8 -60.84 25.52 34.68
C SER A 8 -59.43 25.67 35.31
N TYR A 9 -58.96 26.92 35.43
CA TYR A 9 -58.37 27.60 36.60
C TYR A 9 -57.07 27.23 37.39
N PHE A 10 -56.33 28.33 37.63
CA PHE A 10 -55.53 28.79 38.81
C PHE A 10 -54.17 28.13 39.13
N PHE A 11 -52.99 28.77 38.97
CA PHE A 11 -52.31 29.95 39.58
C PHE A 11 -51.63 29.73 40.95
N ILE A 12 -50.45 30.39 41.13
CA ILE A 12 -49.59 30.65 42.33
C ILE A 12 -48.36 29.71 42.39
N LEU A 13 -47.10 30.08 42.11
CA LEU A 13 -46.20 31.24 42.36
C LEU A 13 -45.50 31.25 43.75
N CYS A 14 -44.18 31.53 43.73
CA CYS A 14 -43.23 31.97 44.80
C CYS A 14 -42.07 30.99 45.11
N PHE A 15 -40.82 31.33 44.73
CA PHE A 15 -39.72 32.00 45.51
C PHE A 15 -38.75 30.94 46.08
N PHE A 16 -37.41 31.04 46.19
CA PHE A 16 -36.34 32.00 45.89
C PHE A 16 -34.97 31.25 46.06
N LEU A 17 -33.87 31.83 45.55
CA LEU A 17 -32.46 31.69 45.99
C LEU A 17 -31.69 30.34 45.89
N SER A 18 -30.64 30.30 45.05
CA SER A 18 -29.26 30.62 45.48
C SER A 18 -28.25 30.40 44.35
N LEU A 19 -27.48 31.45 44.06
CA LEU A 19 -26.30 31.43 43.19
C LEU A 19 -25.09 30.98 44.00
N SER A 20 -24.49 29.85 43.64
CA SER A 20 -23.13 29.50 44.03
C SER A 20 -22.25 29.49 42.79
N PHE A 21 -21.34 30.47 42.73
CA PHE A 21 -20.20 30.48 41.83
C PHE A 21 -19.35 29.21 42.07
N SER A 22 -19.29 28.33 41.07
CA SER A 22 -18.17 27.41 40.95
C SER A 22 -17.32 27.85 39.75
N SER A 23 -16.06 28.13 40.04
CA SER A 23 -15.01 28.42 39.09
C SER A 23 -14.75 27.20 38.20
N TYR A 24 -15.46 27.10 37.08
CA TYR A 24 -15.18 26.08 36.07
C TYR A 24 -14.17 26.63 35.06
N SER A 25 -12.96 26.09 35.15
CA SER A 25 -11.84 26.25 34.22
C SER A 25 -12.31 26.45 32.78
N GLN A 26 -11.90 27.58 32.17
CA GLN A 26 -12.00 27.78 30.72
C GLN A 26 -11.03 26.83 30.01
N ASN A 27 -11.40 25.55 29.92
CA ASN A 27 -10.79 24.62 28.98
C ASN A 27 -11.09 25.13 27.58
N ASN A 28 -10.10 25.82 27.00
CA ASN A 28 -10.18 26.46 25.71
C ASN A 28 -10.40 25.39 24.62
N PRO A 29 -11.63 25.21 24.07
CA PRO A 29 -11.97 24.08 23.20
C PRO A 29 -11.22 24.14 21.85
N ARG A 30 -10.60 25.29 21.55
CA ARG A 30 -9.69 25.49 20.41
C ARG A 30 -8.33 24.79 20.60
N LYS A 31 -7.82 24.70 21.83
CA LYS A 31 -6.54 24.02 22.14
C LYS A 31 -6.71 22.50 22.06
N GLU A 32 -7.79 21.96 22.61
CA GLU A 32 -8.14 20.54 22.48
C GLU A 32 -8.46 20.13 21.03
N ARG A 33 -9.15 20.98 20.24
CA ARG A 33 -9.36 20.72 18.80
C ARG A 33 -8.05 20.72 18.01
N LYS A 34 -7.06 21.54 18.36
CA LYS A 34 -5.72 21.52 17.73
C LYS A 34 -4.92 20.28 18.13
N ILE A 35 -4.96 19.86 19.40
CA ILE A 35 -4.29 18.64 19.88
C ILE A 35 -4.93 17.40 19.24
N ARG A 36 -6.27 17.30 19.19
CA ARG A 36 -6.97 16.21 18.50
C ARG A 36 -6.75 16.20 16.98
N LYS A 37 -6.62 17.37 16.32
CA LYS A 37 -6.23 17.43 14.90
C LYS A 37 -4.79 17.00 14.66
N ASN A 38 -3.86 17.32 15.56
CA ASN A 38 -2.46 16.92 15.43
C ASN A 38 -2.24 15.45 15.77
N GLN A 39 -2.98 14.86 16.72
CA GLN A 39 -2.96 13.42 16.99
C GLN A 39 -3.54 12.59 15.84
N ARG A 40 -4.50 13.12 15.07
CA ARG A 40 -5.11 12.42 13.91
C ARG A 40 -4.19 12.29 12.70
N TYR A 41 -3.01 12.91 12.72
CA TYR A 41 -1.99 12.77 11.68
C TYR A 41 -0.70 12.12 12.20
N LYS A 42 -0.73 11.51 13.38
CA LYS A 42 0.35 10.64 13.83
C LYS A 42 0.18 9.29 13.13
N LYS A 43 1.25 8.85 12.49
CA LYS A 43 1.30 7.61 11.71
C LYS A 43 1.36 6.41 12.66
N SER A 44 0.20 5.93 13.09
CA SER A 44 0.11 4.82 14.05
C SER A 44 0.80 3.56 13.53
N ILE A 45 0.85 3.34 12.21
CA ILE A 45 1.46 2.13 11.66
C ILE A 45 2.98 2.06 11.87
N LEU A 46 3.67 3.20 12.10
CA LEU A 46 5.10 3.16 12.45
C LEU A 46 5.36 3.02 13.95
N ASP A 47 4.35 3.31 14.78
CA ASP A 47 4.53 3.24 16.22
C ASP A 47 4.61 1.77 16.63
N ASN A 48 5.66 1.42 17.39
CA ASN A 48 5.86 0.07 17.93
C ASN A 48 5.83 -1.04 16.85
N LEU A 49 6.54 -0.84 15.74
CA LEU A 49 6.75 -1.92 14.77
C LEU A 49 7.44 -3.12 15.44
N PRO A 50 7.07 -4.37 15.12
CA PRO A 50 7.78 -5.54 15.64
C PRO A 50 9.25 -5.49 15.21
N THR A 51 10.15 -5.76 16.15
CA THR A 51 11.60 -5.66 15.95
C THR A 51 12.28 -7.02 15.84
N PHE A 52 11.52 -8.11 15.71
CA PHE A 52 12.11 -9.44 15.58
C PHE A 52 12.98 -9.55 14.32
N PHE A 53 14.07 -10.29 14.47
CA PHE A 53 14.97 -10.64 13.39
C PHE A 53 14.59 -12.01 12.85
N VAL A 54 14.64 -12.17 11.53
CA VAL A 54 14.48 -13.46 10.86
C VAL A 54 15.74 -13.76 10.07
N ASP A 55 16.27 -14.98 10.22
CA ASP A 55 17.35 -15.44 9.38
C ASP A 55 16.84 -15.66 7.94
N ASP A 56 17.28 -14.79 7.03
CA ASP A 56 16.98 -14.85 5.61
C ASP A 56 18.13 -15.49 4.79
N SER A 57 19.11 -16.13 5.44
CA SER A 57 20.29 -16.74 4.79
C SER A 57 19.93 -17.82 3.77
N SER A 58 18.79 -18.50 4.00
CA SER A 58 18.23 -19.51 3.10
C SER A 58 17.55 -18.92 1.86
N LEU A 59 17.33 -17.61 1.79
CA LEU A 59 16.72 -16.96 0.62
C LEU A 59 17.81 -16.56 -0.38
N PRO A 60 17.75 -17.00 -1.64
CA PRO A 60 18.58 -16.44 -2.70
C PRO A 60 18.40 -14.91 -2.83
N SER A 61 19.45 -14.22 -3.30
CA SER A 61 19.43 -12.75 -3.43
C SER A 61 18.28 -12.20 -4.29
N TYR A 62 17.89 -12.91 -5.36
CA TYR A 62 16.74 -12.50 -6.18
C TYR A 62 15.41 -12.63 -5.41
N LEU A 63 15.28 -13.66 -4.57
CA LEU A 63 14.06 -13.89 -3.79
C LEU A 63 13.93 -12.82 -2.69
N LYS A 64 15.04 -12.43 -2.06
CA LYS A 64 15.06 -11.28 -1.14
C LYS A 64 14.54 -10.01 -1.82
N LYS A 65 14.92 -9.74 -3.06
CA LYS A 65 14.42 -8.58 -3.84
C LYS A 65 12.92 -8.67 -4.11
N ILE A 66 12.42 -9.86 -4.47
CA ILE A 66 10.98 -10.08 -4.71
C ILE A 66 10.17 -9.85 -3.43
N TYR A 67 10.61 -10.41 -2.30
CA TYR A 67 9.97 -10.22 -1.00
C TYR A 67 10.01 -8.77 -0.55
N LYS A 68 11.12 -8.05 -0.75
CA LYS A 68 11.20 -6.60 -0.47
C LYS A 68 10.24 -5.79 -1.33
N ARG A 69 10.06 -6.15 -2.60
CA ARG A 69 9.08 -5.54 -3.51
C ARG A 69 7.64 -5.76 -3.02
N ASP A 70 7.32 -6.99 -2.62
CA ASP A 70 6.01 -7.33 -2.05
C ASP A 70 5.75 -6.57 -0.73
N ALA A 71 6.74 -6.55 0.17
CA ALA A 71 6.69 -5.82 1.43
C ALA A 71 6.52 -4.31 1.23
N ALA A 72 7.21 -3.73 0.26
CA ALA A 72 7.07 -2.32 -0.11
C ALA A 72 5.65 -1.99 -0.59
N ARG A 73 5.06 -2.86 -1.42
CA ARG A 73 3.68 -2.70 -1.88
C ARG A 73 2.68 -2.77 -0.74
N MET A 74 2.81 -3.75 0.13
CA MET A 74 1.98 -3.86 1.33
C MET A 74 2.17 -2.68 2.28
N SER A 75 3.40 -2.17 2.41
CA SER A 75 3.68 -0.96 3.18
C SER A 75 2.84 0.20 2.67
N ILE A 76 2.85 0.50 1.36
CA ILE A 76 2.05 1.58 0.79
C ILE A 76 0.55 1.36 1.02
N ARG A 77 0.04 0.12 0.93
CA ARG A 77 -1.36 -0.18 1.24
C ARG A 77 -1.72 0.17 2.68
N LEU A 78 -0.85 -0.18 3.64
CA LEU A 78 -1.04 0.21 5.04
C LEU A 78 -0.96 1.73 5.22
N LEU A 79 -0.04 2.42 4.53
CA LEU A 79 0.03 3.89 4.54
C LEU A 79 -1.26 4.52 4.04
N ASN A 80 -1.84 3.97 2.96
CA ASN A 80 -3.07 4.47 2.36
C ASN A 80 -4.28 4.34 3.30
N ASN A 81 -4.26 3.40 4.24
CA ASN A 81 -5.31 3.25 5.24
C ASN A 81 -5.28 4.35 6.31
N GLU A 82 -4.11 4.98 6.55
CA GLU A 82 -3.93 5.99 7.60
C GLU A 82 -3.78 7.41 7.05
N LEU A 83 -3.13 7.55 5.89
CA LEU A 83 -2.68 8.82 5.33
C LEU A 83 -3.15 8.98 3.89
N ARG A 84 -3.63 10.18 3.57
CA ARG A 84 -3.82 10.59 2.18
C ARG A 84 -2.48 10.61 1.45
N VAL A 85 -2.46 10.21 0.18
CA VAL A 85 -1.25 10.17 -0.66
C VAL A 85 -0.47 11.50 -0.63
N SER A 86 -1.15 12.64 -0.62
CA SER A 86 -0.51 13.97 -0.56
C SER A 86 0.26 14.27 0.73
N LYS A 87 0.10 13.44 1.77
CA LYS A 87 0.84 13.51 3.04
C LYS A 87 1.89 12.42 3.18
N GLN A 88 1.97 11.51 2.23
CA GLN A 88 2.94 10.42 2.25
C GLN A 88 4.25 10.87 1.61
N THR A 89 5.34 10.23 2.02
CA THR A 89 6.65 10.40 1.41
C THR A 89 6.78 9.51 0.18
N ILE A 90 7.61 9.97 -0.77
CA ILE A 90 7.94 9.23 -1.99
C ILE A 90 8.80 8.01 -1.65
N GLN A 91 9.75 8.17 -0.74
CA GLN A 91 10.47 7.06 -0.15
C GLN A 91 9.55 6.34 0.83
N ILE A 92 9.42 5.02 0.67
CA ILE A 92 8.63 4.19 1.57
C ILE A 92 9.46 4.00 2.84
N PRO A 93 8.89 4.20 4.04
CA PRO A 93 9.65 4.08 5.28
C PRO A 93 10.24 2.68 5.45
N GLU A 94 11.57 2.62 5.50
CA GLU A 94 12.34 1.37 5.41
C GLU A 94 12.04 0.44 6.57
N GLU A 95 11.81 0.99 7.76
CA GLU A 95 11.43 0.24 8.95
C GLU A 95 10.11 -0.53 8.77
N LEU A 96 9.15 0.06 8.05
CA LEU A 96 7.87 -0.61 7.75
C LEU A 96 8.08 -1.71 6.70
N VAL A 97 8.86 -1.42 5.65
CA VAL A 97 9.19 -2.42 4.62
C VAL A 97 9.91 -3.60 5.26
N GLN A 98 10.87 -3.35 6.15
CA GLN A 98 11.66 -4.38 6.81
C GLN A 98 10.82 -5.20 7.79
N ALA A 99 9.91 -4.58 8.57
CA ALA A 99 9.02 -5.30 9.47
C ALA A 99 8.09 -6.26 8.70
N ILE A 100 7.51 -5.80 7.58
CA ILE A 100 6.66 -6.64 6.72
C ILE A 100 7.49 -7.73 6.03
N TYR A 101 8.68 -7.39 5.55
CA TYR A 101 9.62 -8.36 4.97
C TYR A 101 9.93 -9.48 5.97
N ASN A 102 10.29 -9.14 7.21
CA ASN A 102 10.56 -10.11 8.27
C ASN A 102 9.35 -11.02 8.52
N ALA A 103 8.12 -10.47 8.57
CA ALA A 103 6.91 -11.26 8.73
C ALA A 103 6.71 -12.26 7.57
N MET A 104 6.93 -11.83 6.32
CA MET A 104 6.85 -12.71 5.16
C MET A 104 7.91 -13.81 5.18
N VAL A 105 9.15 -13.49 5.58
CA VAL A 105 10.24 -14.47 5.67
C VAL A 105 9.94 -15.47 6.79
N ALA A 106 9.46 -15.02 7.96
CA ALA A 106 9.07 -15.90 9.06
C ALA A 106 8.05 -16.95 8.61
N VAL A 107 6.99 -16.51 7.89
CA VAL A 107 6.01 -17.44 7.30
C VAL A 107 6.70 -18.39 6.33
N ARG A 108 7.55 -17.87 5.43
CA ARG A 108 8.23 -18.68 4.41
C ARG A 108 9.17 -19.74 4.99
N THR A 109 9.81 -19.48 6.12
CA THR A 109 10.76 -20.39 6.78
C THR A 109 10.10 -21.27 7.84
N SER A 110 8.80 -21.12 8.07
CA SER A 110 8.05 -21.97 9.02
C SER A 110 7.80 -23.37 8.47
N ASN A 111 7.58 -24.35 9.36
CA ASN A 111 7.44 -25.77 9.02
C ASN A 111 6.02 -26.20 8.63
N TYR A 112 5.17 -25.26 8.18
CA TYR A 112 3.81 -25.59 7.75
C TYR A 112 3.79 -26.04 6.29
N GLY A 113 3.22 -27.21 6.00
CA GLY A 113 3.10 -27.71 4.61
C GLY A 113 2.29 -26.78 3.69
N SER A 114 1.42 -25.94 4.25
CA SER A 114 0.72 -24.89 3.50
C SER A 114 1.67 -23.84 2.91
N VAL A 115 2.84 -23.62 3.50
CA VAL A 115 3.84 -22.66 3.01
C VAL A 115 4.40 -23.11 1.66
N ASP A 116 4.73 -24.40 1.53
CA ASP A 116 5.19 -24.95 0.25
C ASP A 116 4.09 -24.87 -0.82
N THR A 117 2.83 -25.05 -0.43
CA THR A 117 1.68 -24.85 -1.32
C THR A 117 1.60 -23.40 -1.83
N VAL A 118 1.64 -22.39 -0.94
CA VAL A 118 1.51 -20.99 -1.37
C VAL A 118 2.73 -20.51 -2.14
N ALA A 119 3.94 -20.88 -1.71
CA ALA A 119 5.19 -20.37 -2.26
C ALA A 119 5.63 -21.12 -3.53
N ASN A 120 5.69 -22.45 -3.47
CA ASN A 120 6.28 -23.25 -4.55
C ASN A 120 5.24 -23.73 -5.56
N GLN A 121 4.09 -24.24 -5.10
CA GLN A 121 3.07 -24.80 -6.00
C GLN A 121 2.31 -23.69 -6.76
N TYR A 122 1.84 -22.67 -6.05
CA TYR A 122 1.01 -21.61 -6.64
C TYR A 122 1.73 -20.29 -6.87
N TYR A 123 2.88 -20.06 -6.23
CA TYR A 123 3.64 -18.82 -6.34
C TYR A 123 2.77 -17.58 -6.06
N VAL A 124 2.13 -17.56 -4.89
CA VAL A 124 1.28 -16.44 -4.46
C VAL A 124 2.17 -15.24 -4.11
N ARG A 125 1.90 -14.10 -4.75
CA ARG A 125 2.62 -12.83 -4.60
C ARG A 125 1.62 -11.70 -4.38
N THR A 126 2.11 -10.52 -3.99
CA THR A 126 1.23 -9.35 -3.91
C THR A 126 0.74 -8.96 -5.30
N PHE A 127 -0.55 -8.68 -5.44
CA PHE A 127 -1.12 -8.13 -6.66
C PHE A 127 -0.44 -6.79 -6.94
N PRO A 128 -0.02 -6.45 -8.17
CA PRO A 128 0.87 -5.32 -8.41
C PRO A 128 0.17 -3.94 -8.39
N VAL A 129 -0.69 -3.73 -7.39
CA VAL A 129 -1.40 -2.48 -7.07
C VAL A 129 -1.11 -2.12 -5.60
N PRO A 130 -0.54 -0.94 -5.30
CA PRO A 130 -0.02 0.04 -6.25
C PRO A 130 1.24 -0.46 -6.98
N ASN A 131 1.59 0.20 -8.08
CA ASN A 131 2.91 0.01 -8.68
C ASN A 131 3.98 0.56 -7.72
N VAL A 132 5.14 -0.09 -7.63
CA VAL A 132 6.25 0.34 -6.77
C VAL A 132 7.56 0.57 -7.53
N GLU A 133 7.55 0.47 -8.85
CA GLU A 133 8.78 0.50 -9.65
C GLU A 133 8.71 1.47 -10.82
N LYS A 134 7.55 1.67 -11.43
CA LYS A 134 7.42 2.38 -12.70
C LYS A 134 6.34 3.44 -12.65
N ILE A 135 6.61 4.54 -13.34
CA ILE A 135 5.69 5.63 -13.60
C ILE A 135 5.81 5.99 -15.09
N VAL A 136 4.68 6.32 -15.72
CA VAL A 136 4.63 6.74 -17.12
C VAL A 136 4.20 8.19 -17.17
N LEU A 137 5.01 9.02 -17.80
CA LEU A 137 4.68 10.43 -18.06
C LEU A 137 4.26 10.54 -19.52
N VAL A 138 3.03 10.99 -19.77
CA VAL A 138 2.51 11.18 -21.12
C VAL A 138 2.53 12.67 -21.45
N ALA A 139 3.00 13.01 -22.64
CA ALA A 139 3.03 14.37 -23.15
C ALA A 139 2.84 14.40 -24.67
N GLU A 140 2.66 15.60 -25.19
CA GLU A 140 2.69 15.86 -26.64
C GLU A 140 4.03 15.41 -27.22
N HIS A 141 3.99 14.77 -28.39
CA HIS A 141 5.14 14.16 -29.04
C HIS A 141 6.20 15.21 -29.44
N ASP A 142 5.81 16.46 -29.66
CA ASP A 142 6.65 17.60 -30.02
C ASP A 142 7.05 18.47 -28.84
N ALA A 143 6.69 18.10 -27.60
CA ALA A 143 6.98 18.89 -26.41
C ALA A 143 8.49 19.22 -26.32
N PRO A 144 8.89 20.50 -26.18
CA PRO A 144 10.30 20.91 -26.26
C PRO A 144 11.21 20.19 -25.27
N TRP A 145 10.67 19.83 -24.10
CA TRP A 145 11.41 19.12 -23.06
C TRP A 145 11.80 17.68 -23.44
N LEU A 146 11.20 17.10 -24.48
CA LEU A 146 11.57 15.78 -25.00
C LEU A 146 12.71 15.82 -26.01
N ALA A 147 13.10 17.00 -26.52
CA ALA A 147 14.09 17.12 -27.59
C ALA A 147 15.44 16.44 -27.26
N PRO A 148 15.99 16.52 -26.03
CA PRO A 148 17.20 15.78 -25.67
C PRO A 148 17.05 14.26 -25.75
N LEU A 149 15.86 13.73 -25.43
CA LEU A 149 15.59 12.29 -25.47
C LEU A 149 15.52 11.77 -26.92
N LYS A 150 15.00 12.59 -27.85
CA LYS A 150 15.04 12.28 -29.30
C LYS A 150 16.49 12.18 -29.82
N GLN A 151 17.43 12.86 -29.17
CA GLN A 151 18.87 12.78 -29.44
C GLN A 151 19.58 11.68 -28.63
N ARG A 152 18.83 10.76 -28.02
CA ARG A 152 19.34 9.66 -27.18
C ARG A 152 20.16 10.11 -25.96
N LYS A 153 19.90 11.31 -25.44
CA LYS A 153 20.44 11.74 -24.14
C LYS A 153 19.64 11.09 -23.01
N ASP A 154 20.25 11.00 -21.84
CA ASP A 154 19.68 10.43 -20.61
C ASP A 154 19.00 11.49 -19.72
N THR A 155 18.81 12.70 -20.24
CA THR A 155 18.17 13.83 -19.57
C THR A 155 17.05 14.40 -20.41
N THR A 156 16.13 15.11 -19.78
CA THR A 156 15.11 15.91 -20.46
C THR A 156 15.55 17.37 -20.63
N GLY A 157 14.79 18.15 -21.40
CA GLY A 157 14.92 19.60 -21.48
C GLY A 157 14.23 20.35 -20.34
N ASN A 158 13.55 19.66 -19.42
CA ASN A 158 12.88 20.26 -18.26
C ASN A 158 13.71 20.01 -16.98
N SER A 159 14.19 21.11 -16.38
CA SER A 159 15.04 21.06 -15.19
C SER A 159 14.34 20.49 -13.96
N GLN A 160 13.04 20.73 -13.80
CA GLN A 160 12.23 20.18 -12.71
C GLN A 160 12.07 18.67 -12.83
N ILE A 161 11.76 18.16 -14.03
CA ILE A 161 11.69 16.71 -14.30
C ILE A 161 13.04 16.06 -14.01
N ASN A 162 14.14 16.65 -14.50
CA ASN A 162 15.50 16.15 -14.23
C ASN A 162 15.87 16.20 -12.75
N SER A 163 15.37 17.19 -12.00
CA SER A 163 15.56 17.27 -10.55
C SER A 163 14.90 16.09 -9.85
N ILE A 164 13.63 15.81 -10.16
CA ILE A 164 12.87 14.69 -9.59
C ILE A 164 13.53 13.34 -9.93
N ILE A 165 13.97 13.18 -11.19
CA ILE A 165 14.68 11.97 -11.65
C ILE A 165 15.95 11.74 -10.81
N ARG A 166 16.77 12.78 -10.60
CA ARG A 166 18.01 12.67 -9.81
C ARG A 166 17.75 12.46 -8.33
N GLU A 167 16.81 13.22 -7.74
CA GLU A 167 16.44 13.17 -6.32
C GLU A 167 15.98 11.77 -5.91
N HIS A 168 15.30 11.05 -6.81
CA HIS A 168 14.75 9.71 -6.53
C HIS A 168 15.44 8.59 -7.30
N ASN A 169 16.62 8.85 -7.89
CA ASN A 169 17.44 7.87 -8.59
C ASN A 169 16.64 7.06 -9.63
N LEU A 170 15.79 7.75 -10.38
CA LEU A 170 14.97 7.18 -11.44
C LEU A 170 15.82 7.01 -12.71
N ILE A 171 15.51 5.99 -13.49
CA ILE A 171 16.14 5.71 -14.78
C ILE A 171 15.10 5.97 -15.87
N ILE A 172 15.49 6.71 -16.90
CA ILE A 172 14.72 6.78 -18.14
C ILE A 172 14.84 5.43 -18.84
N SER A 173 13.75 4.65 -18.78
CA SER A 173 13.74 3.27 -19.29
C SER A 173 13.43 3.24 -20.78
N LYS A 174 12.38 3.96 -21.20
CA LYS A 174 11.87 3.96 -22.57
C LYS A 174 11.16 5.26 -22.91
N LEU A 175 11.19 5.63 -24.18
CA LEU A 175 10.29 6.60 -24.80
C LEU A 175 9.44 5.84 -25.82
N VAL A 176 8.11 5.87 -25.67
CA VAL A 176 7.17 5.06 -26.47
C VAL A 176 6.18 5.99 -27.13
N HIS A 177 6.09 5.94 -28.47
CA HIS A 177 5.02 6.63 -29.19
C HIS A 177 3.69 5.92 -28.93
N LEU A 178 2.70 6.65 -28.43
CA LEU A 178 1.36 6.12 -28.17
C LEU A 178 0.49 6.26 -29.43
N ASP A 179 0.52 7.44 -30.03
CA ASP A 179 -0.17 7.80 -31.27
C ASP A 179 0.56 8.98 -31.96
N GLU A 180 -0.09 9.61 -32.93
CA GLU A 180 0.46 10.73 -33.72
C GLU A 180 0.71 11.98 -32.87
N GLU A 181 -0.03 12.15 -31.77
CA GLU A 181 0.03 13.36 -30.94
C GLU A 181 0.81 13.12 -29.64
N ARG A 182 0.81 11.89 -29.11
CA ARG A 182 1.26 11.60 -27.74
C ARG A 182 2.42 10.63 -27.67
N VAL A 183 3.28 10.86 -26.68
CA VAL A 183 4.40 9.99 -26.34
C VAL A 183 4.48 9.76 -24.84
N ALA A 184 4.86 8.54 -24.46
CA ALA A 184 5.04 8.09 -23.09
C ALA A 184 6.53 7.97 -22.74
N LEU A 185 6.97 8.71 -21.73
CA LEU A 185 8.26 8.53 -21.07
C LEU A 185 8.09 7.60 -19.86
N VAL A 186 8.70 6.43 -19.93
CA VAL A 186 8.69 5.45 -18.84
C VAL A 186 9.90 5.68 -17.94
N LEU A 187 9.64 6.05 -16.68
CA LEU A 187 10.65 6.14 -15.64
C LEU A 187 10.58 4.90 -14.74
N GLN A 188 11.74 4.34 -14.42
CA GLN A 188 11.86 3.18 -13.56
C GLN A 188 12.76 3.49 -12.36
N SER A 189 12.27 3.19 -11.15
CA SER A 189 13.07 3.25 -9.93
C SER A 189 13.96 2.01 -9.78
N ARG A 190 15.15 2.21 -9.21
CA ARG A 190 16.08 1.10 -8.87
C ARG A 190 15.65 0.31 -7.64
N GLN A 191 14.83 0.91 -6.79
CA GLN A 191 14.30 0.33 -5.57
C GLN A 191 12.79 0.61 -5.47
N PRO A 192 12.03 -0.22 -4.75
CA PRO A 192 10.61 0.04 -4.55
C PRO A 192 10.35 1.45 -4.00
N ILE A 193 9.46 2.20 -4.65
CA ILE A 193 9.14 3.60 -4.36
C ILE A 193 7.62 3.79 -4.29
N ASN A 194 7.16 4.80 -3.55
CA ASN A 194 5.75 5.15 -3.50
C ASN A 194 5.35 5.90 -4.78
N VAL A 195 5.01 5.15 -5.83
CA VAL A 195 4.63 5.71 -7.14
C VAL A 195 3.46 6.70 -7.01
N PRO A 196 2.37 6.43 -6.27
CA PRO A 196 1.32 7.44 -6.07
C PRO A 196 1.82 8.78 -5.52
N ALA A 197 2.73 8.76 -4.53
CA ALA A 197 3.32 9.99 -3.99
C ALA A 197 4.28 10.65 -5.00
N LEU A 198 5.00 9.86 -5.79
CA LEU A 198 5.89 10.36 -6.85
C LEU A 198 5.09 11.07 -7.96
N MET A 199 3.94 10.51 -8.37
CA MET A 199 3.07 11.12 -9.38
C MET A 199 2.65 12.54 -8.98
N MET A 200 2.35 12.77 -7.70
CA MET A 200 1.99 14.11 -7.19
C MET A 200 3.10 15.16 -7.39
N ARG A 201 4.38 14.75 -7.43
CA ARG A 201 5.50 15.66 -7.73
C ARG A 201 5.61 15.99 -9.21
N PHE A 202 5.32 15.03 -10.08
CA PHE A 202 5.31 15.26 -11.51
C PHE A 202 4.09 16.08 -11.96
N PHE A 203 2.97 15.97 -11.25
CA PHE A 203 1.73 16.68 -11.60
C PHE A 203 1.87 18.21 -11.69
N ILE A 204 2.84 18.79 -10.98
CA ILE A 204 3.15 20.23 -11.01
C ILE A 204 4.18 20.62 -12.07
N SER A 205 4.70 19.67 -12.86
CA SER A 205 5.73 19.94 -13.88
C SER A 205 5.07 20.34 -15.20
N GLN A 206 5.47 21.49 -15.75
CA GLN A 206 4.94 21.98 -17.02
C GLN A 206 5.25 21.02 -18.18
N GLY A 207 4.27 20.80 -19.06
CA GLY A 207 4.42 20.02 -20.28
C GLY A 207 4.16 18.51 -20.13
N ILE A 208 3.70 18.07 -18.95
CA ILE A 208 3.17 16.72 -18.75
C ILE A 208 1.64 16.80 -18.95
N GLY A 209 1.11 16.03 -19.90
CA GLY A 209 -0.32 15.98 -20.20
C GLY A 209 -1.08 15.03 -19.27
N SER A 210 -0.53 13.84 -19.03
CA SER A 210 -1.05 12.90 -18.03
C SER A 210 0.06 12.06 -17.40
N ILE A 211 -0.27 11.42 -16.28
CA ILE A 211 0.62 10.54 -15.54
C ILE A 211 -0.12 9.24 -15.30
N GLU A 212 0.48 8.13 -15.68
CA GLU A 212 -0.14 6.81 -15.60
C GLU A 212 0.69 5.84 -14.75
N GLU A 213 0.00 4.99 -14.00
CA GLU A 213 0.59 3.80 -13.40
C GLU A 213 0.39 2.60 -14.33
N VAL A 214 1.44 1.80 -14.51
CA VAL A 214 1.30 0.52 -15.21
C VAL A 214 0.69 -0.49 -14.24
N LEU A 215 -0.63 -0.66 -14.31
CA LEU A 215 -1.40 -1.60 -13.48
C LEU A 215 -2.00 -2.72 -14.34
N PRO A 216 -2.06 -3.96 -13.84
CA PRO A 216 -2.78 -5.03 -14.52
C PRO A 216 -4.29 -4.75 -14.50
N TYR A 217 -5.00 -5.30 -15.47
CA TYR A 217 -6.46 -5.30 -15.47
C TYR A 217 -7.02 -6.36 -14.51
N GLY A 218 -8.14 -6.07 -13.85
CA GLY A 218 -8.87 -7.00 -13.00
C GLY A 218 -8.24 -7.21 -11.61
N ASP A 219 -8.37 -8.43 -11.08
CA ASP A 219 -7.73 -8.86 -9.84
C ASP A 219 -6.93 -10.16 -10.05
N GLY A 220 -6.24 -10.62 -9.00
CA GLY A 220 -5.43 -11.82 -9.06
C GLY A 220 -4.93 -12.23 -7.70
N ASN A 221 -3.90 -13.07 -7.71
CA ASN A 221 -3.22 -13.48 -6.48
C ASN A 221 -2.78 -12.25 -5.70
N ASP A 222 -2.93 -12.32 -4.38
CA ASP A 222 -2.54 -11.22 -3.52
C ASP A 222 -2.05 -11.73 -2.16
N ILE A 223 -1.28 -10.88 -1.49
CA ILE A 223 -0.93 -11.06 -0.08
C ILE A 223 -1.45 -9.83 0.64
N HIS A 224 -2.32 -10.06 1.61
CA HIS A 224 -2.81 -9.03 2.51
C HIS A 224 -2.08 -9.13 3.84
N ILE A 225 -1.82 -7.99 4.45
CA ILE A 225 -1.25 -7.90 5.79
C ILE A 225 -2.03 -6.91 6.63
N GLN A 226 -2.24 -7.26 7.89
CA GLN A 226 -2.85 -6.40 8.88
C GLN A 226 -2.00 -6.36 10.15
N ARG A 227 -1.83 -5.17 10.72
CA ARG A 227 -1.16 -4.99 12.02
C ARG A 227 -2.11 -5.44 13.13
N THR A 228 -1.64 -6.31 14.01
CA THR A 228 -2.30 -6.65 15.28
C THR A 228 -1.66 -5.88 16.44
N LYS A 229 -2.11 -6.11 17.67
CA LYS A 229 -1.53 -5.42 18.85
C LYS A 229 -0.05 -5.77 19.06
N THR A 230 0.31 -7.04 18.83
CA THR A 230 1.63 -7.61 19.11
C THR A 230 2.36 -7.98 17.81
N GLY A 231 1.64 -8.21 16.72
CA GLY A 231 2.18 -8.89 15.55
C GLY A 231 1.54 -8.52 14.21
N TRP A 232 1.54 -9.47 13.29
CA TRP A 232 0.96 -9.33 11.96
C TRP A 232 0.05 -10.50 11.66
N ASP A 233 -1.06 -10.22 10.98
CA ASP A 233 -1.83 -11.25 10.31
C ASP A 233 -1.57 -11.15 8.80
N LEU A 234 -1.15 -12.27 8.20
CA LEU A 234 -0.92 -12.39 6.76
C LEU A 234 -1.95 -13.34 6.14
N VAL A 235 -2.54 -12.91 5.03
CA VAL A 235 -3.45 -13.73 4.22
C VAL A 235 -2.92 -13.83 2.80
N TYR A 236 -2.51 -15.04 2.41
CA TYR A 236 -2.13 -15.38 1.05
C TYR A 236 -3.37 -15.81 0.30
N SER A 237 -3.68 -15.14 -0.81
CA SER A 237 -4.89 -15.39 -1.61
C SER A 237 -4.50 -15.84 -3.02
N LEU A 238 -4.83 -17.08 -3.37
CA LEU A 238 -4.82 -17.57 -4.74
C LEU A 238 -6.19 -17.29 -5.35
N LYS A 239 -6.26 -16.53 -6.44
CA LYS A 239 -7.52 -16.26 -7.16
C LYS A 239 -7.54 -16.97 -8.50
N PHE A 240 -8.71 -17.52 -8.87
CA PHE A 240 -8.88 -18.31 -10.09
C PHE A 240 -10.32 -18.35 -10.59
N GLY A 241 -10.52 -18.96 -11.76
CA GLY A 241 -11.80 -19.01 -12.48
C GLY A 241 -11.85 -18.00 -13.61
N ASN A 242 -13.03 -17.42 -13.87
CA ASN A 242 -13.15 -16.30 -14.80
C ASN A 242 -12.58 -15.04 -14.13
N CYS A 243 -11.41 -14.59 -14.56
CA CYS A 243 -10.69 -13.44 -14.02
C CYS A 243 -10.67 -12.25 -15.00
N SER A 244 -11.52 -12.23 -16.03
CA SER A 244 -11.51 -11.13 -17.02
C SER A 244 -11.81 -9.78 -16.40
N PHE A 245 -12.60 -9.74 -15.32
CA PHE A 245 -12.89 -8.52 -14.54
C PHE A 245 -12.61 -8.73 -13.05
N GLN A 246 -13.09 -9.84 -12.51
CA GLN A 246 -12.87 -10.24 -11.12
C GLN A 246 -12.93 -11.75 -11.03
N CYS A 247 -11.88 -12.37 -10.49
CA CYS A 247 -11.83 -13.80 -10.23
C CYS A 247 -12.97 -14.21 -9.30
N GLN A 248 -13.78 -15.15 -9.78
CA GLN A 248 -14.96 -15.64 -9.05
C GLN A 248 -14.62 -16.58 -7.89
N LYS A 249 -13.45 -17.21 -7.91
CA LYS A 249 -13.01 -18.18 -6.90
C LYS A 249 -11.70 -17.75 -6.30
N TYR A 250 -11.50 -18.14 -5.05
CA TYR A 250 -10.29 -17.90 -4.30
C TYR A 250 -10.02 -19.03 -3.33
N ARG A 251 -8.75 -19.18 -2.95
CA ARG A 251 -8.27 -20.00 -1.84
C ARG A 251 -7.34 -19.16 -0.99
N ASN A 252 -7.60 -19.10 0.31
CA ASN A 252 -6.83 -18.32 1.25
C ASN A 252 -6.08 -19.21 2.23
N TRP A 253 -4.90 -18.76 2.65
CA TRP A 253 -4.11 -19.31 3.76
C TRP A 253 -3.75 -18.17 4.71
N SER A 254 -4.12 -18.33 5.98
CA SER A 254 -3.98 -17.28 6.98
C SER A 254 -2.91 -17.65 8.01
N TYR A 255 -2.08 -16.69 8.37
CA TYR A 255 -1.00 -16.86 9.34
C TYR A 255 -1.00 -15.68 10.32
N SER A 256 -0.75 -15.94 11.60
CA SER A 256 -0.39 -14.92 12.58
C SER A 256 1.10 -14.98 12.85
N ILE A 257 1.71 -13.81 13.05
CA ILE A 257 3.13 -13.67 13.36
C ILE A 257 3.20 -12.83 14.62
N GLU A 258 3.69 -13.39 15.72
CA GLU A 258 3.79 -12.67 16.99
C GLU A 258 5.01 -11.75 17.06
N GLU A 259 5.16 -11.01 18.15
CA GLU A 259 6.22 -10.02 18.33
C GLU A 259 7.63 -10.63 18.35
N ASP A 260 7.73 -11.91 18.73
CA ASP A 260 8.97 -12.70 18.73
C ASP A 260 9.28 -13.37 17.37
N GLY A 261 8.40 -13.19 16.37
CA GLY A 261 8.52 -13.81 15.05
C GLY A 261 7.98 -15.23 14.97
N SER A 262 7.39 -15.78 16.05
CA SER A 262 6.71 -17.07 16.00
C SER A 262 5.52 -17.01 15.05
N VAL A 263 5.34 -18.06 14.26
CA VAL A 263 4.29 -18.15 13.24
C VAL A 263 3.23 -19.15 13.66
N GLY A 264 1.98 -18.72 13.69
CA GLY A 264 0.80 -19.57 13.80
C GLY A 264 0.11 -19.72 12.45
N TYR A 265 -0.25 -20.94 12.07
CA TYR A 265 -1.12 -21.18 10.90
C TYR A 265 -2.58 -21.23 11.33
N ASN A 266 -3.37 -20.27 10.85
CA ASN A 266 -4.77 -20.08 11.24
C ASN A 266 -5.75 -20.85 10.34
N GLY A 267 -5.24 -21.60 9.37
CA GLY A 267 -6.03 -22.44 8.48
C GLY A 267 -6.21 -21.90 7.06
N SER A 268 -6.98 -22.64 6.28
CA SER A 268 -7.33 -22.28 4.90
C SER A 268 -8.83 -22.05 4.76
N SER A 269 -9.22 -21.18 3.85
CA SER A 269 -10.63 -20.94 3.51
C SER A 269 -10.84 -20.71 2.00
N GLY A 270 -12.09 -20.69 1.56
CA GLY A 270 -12.46 -20.53 0.16
C GLY A 270 -12.63 -21.87 -0.57
N HIS A 271 -12.41 -21.85 -1.88
CA HIS A 271 -12.76 -22.92 -2.80
C HIS A 271 -11.64 -23.95 -2.95
N THR A 272 -12.00 -25.20 -3.28
CA THR A 272 -11.03 -26.21 -3.69
C THR A 272 -10.31 -25.78 -4.96
N VAL A 273 -8.98 -25.81 -4.93
CA VAL A 273 -8.16 -25.45 -6.08
C VAL A 273 -8.14 -26.62 -7.06
N PRO A 274 -8.54 -26.43 -8.32
CA PRO A 274 -8.47 -27.49 -9.32
C PRO A 274 -7.03 -27.97 -9.57
N PRO A 275 -6.83 -29.26 -9.89
CA PRO A 275 -5.49 -29.86 -9.99
C PRO A 275 -4.63 -29.31 -11.13
N TRP A 276 -5.24 -28.69 -12.14
CA TRP A 276 -4.53 -28.08 -13.27
C TRP A 276 -3.99 -26.67 -12.96
N ILE A 277 -4.40 -26.05 -11.84
CA ILE A 277 -3.85 -24.75 -11.44
C ILE A 277 -2.46 -24.97 -10.87
N SER A 278 -1.51 -24.21 -11.40
CA SER A 278 -0.11 -24.22 -10.97
C SER A 278 0.48 -22.82 -11.09
N ARG A 279 1.70 -22.64 -10.58
CA ARG A 279 2.46 -21.40 -10.72
C ARG A 279 2.52 -20.91 -12.17
N GLY A 280 2.30 -19.60 -12.33
CA GLY A 280 2.40 -18.91 -13.62
C GLY A 280 3.84 -18.81 -14.13
N HIS A 281 4.01 -18.09 -15.25
CA HIS A 281 5.32 -17.91 -15.89
C HIS A 281 6.37 -17.31 -14.94
N GLU A 282 6.02 -16.28 -14.16
CA GLU A 282 6.95 -15.68 -13.20
C GLU A 282 7.47 -16.69 -12.16
N GLY A 283 6.61 -17.54 -11.63
CA GLY A 283 7.02 -18.58 -10.67
C GLY A 283 7.84 -19.71 -11.29
N LYS A 284 7.79 -19.89 -12.62
CA LYS A 284 8.68 -20.81 -13.34
C LYS A 284 10.06 -20.17 -13.57
N THR A 285 10.09 -18.88 -13.89
CA THR A 285 11.32 -18.11 -14.13
C THR A 285 12.08 -17.79 -12.83
N TYR A 286 11.34 -17.48 -11.76
CA TYR A 286 11.87 -17.12 -10.44
C TYR A 286 11.23 -18.02 -9.38
N PRO A 287 11.62 -19.29 -9.29
CA PRO A 287 10.98 -20.23 -8.37
C PRO A 287 11.21 -19.84 -6.90
N ASP A 288 10.20 -20.00 -6.05
CA ASP A 288 10.34 -19.74 -4.61
C ASP A 288 10.94 -20.95 -3.89
N VAL A 289 12.23 -21.18 -4.14
CA VAL A 289 12.98 -22.31 -3.59
C VAL A 289 14.08 -21.78 -2.69
N LEU A 290 14.06 -22.21 -1.43
CA LEU A 290 15.12 -21.91 -0.47
C LEU A 290 16.41 -22.64 -0.86
N THR A 291 17.55 -22.00 -0.63
CA THR A 291 18.84 -22.68 -0.71
C THR A 291 18.89 -23.72 0.39
N LYS A 292 19.25 -24.97 0.04
CA LYS A 292 19.62 -25.95 1.06
C LYS A 292 20.80 -25.37 1.83
N GLY A 293 20.67 -25.25 3.15
CA GLY A 293 21.78 -24.88 4.02
C GLY A 293 22.97 -25.78 3.69
N ARG A 294 24.15 -25.15 3.54
CA ARG A 294 25.41 -25.91 3.51
C ARG A 294 25.71 -26.41 4.90
#